data_AF-A0A1G9X3Q0-F1
#
_entry.id   AF-A0A1G9X3Q0-F1
#
_cell.length_a   1.000
_cell.length_b   1.000
_cell.length_c   1.000
_cell.angle_alpha   90.00
_cell.angle_beta   90.00
_cell.angle_gamma   90.00
#
_symmetry.space_group_name_H-M   'P 1'
#
loop_
_entity.id
_entity.type
_entity.pdbx_description
1 polymer ?
#
loop_
_entity_poly.entity_id
_entity_poly.type
_entity_poly.pdbx_seq_one_letter_code
_entity_poly.pdbx_strand_id
1 'polypeptide(L)'
;MSFGFSSTDRLHEEALQQNLWIYDKNRHVWYTPEEFKAIYGGKSKHFHELEHFVIRDPIAGIKAAHKEMKLQSTRMEELRERLHEFSIKVFKYYWKEPKFK
;
A
#
# COMPACT_ATOMS: atom_id res chain seq x y z
N MET A 1 -20.05 24.79 28.84
CA MET A 1 -20.11 23.74 27.81
C MET A 1 -18.72 23.21 27.60
N SER A 2 -18.44 21.99 28.06
CA SER A 2 -17.15 21.35 27.85
C SER A 2 -17.19 20.69 26.46
N PHE A 3 -16.52 21.28 25.47
CA PHE A 3 -16.31 20.62 24.19
C PHE A 3 -15.36 19.44 24.43
N GLY A 4 -15.91 18.24 24.57
CA GLY A 4 -15.11 17.03 24.61
C GLY A 4 -14.42 16.88 23.26
N PHE A 5 -13.09 16.98 23.24
CA PHE A 5 -12.30 16.71 22.04
C PHE A 5 -12.59 15.29 21.55
N SER A 6 -13.06 15.15 20.32
CA SER A 6 -13.32 13.82 19.76
C SER A 6 -12.00 13.09 19.50
N SER A 7 -12.04 11.76 19.52
CA SER A 7 -10.84 10.93 19.29
C SER A 7 -10.24 11.15 17.89
N THR A 8 -11.06 11.54 16.90
CA THR A 8 -10.60 11.90 15.54
C THR A 8 -9.91 13.26 15.51
N ASP A 9 -10.40 14.24 16.27
CA ASP A 9 -9.75 15.55 16.39
C ASP A 9 -8.36 15.43 17.03
N ARG A 10 -8.20 14.52 18.00
CA ARG A 10 -6.88 14.23 18.61
C ARG A 10 -5.88 13.67 17.60
N LEU A 11 -6.28 12.69 16.79
CA LEU A 11 -5.41 12.13 15.74
C LEU A 11 -5.00 13.18 14.71
N HIS A 12 -5.93 14.05 14.33
CA HIS A 12 -5.66 15.17 13.44
C HIS A 12 -4.61 16.12 14.03
N GLU A 13 -4.80 16.56 15.28
CA GLU A 13 -3.87 17.49 15.94
C GLU A 13 -2.50 16.87 16.16
N GLU A 14 -2.46 15.60 16.56
CA GLU A 14 -1.21 14.88 16.74
C GLU A 14 -0.42 14.77 15.42
N ALA A 15 -1.11 14.47 14.31
CA ALA A 15 -0.48 14.40 13.00
C ALA A 15 0.05 15.76 12.53
N LEU A 16 -0.71 16.84 12.75
CA LEU A 16 -0.26 18.21 12.49
C LEU A 16 0.97 18.59 13.31
N GLN A 17 0.95 18.32 14.61
CA GLN A 17 2.05 18.67 15.52
C GLN A 17 3.35 17.95 15.16
N GLN A 18 3.25 16.70 14.70
CA GLN A 18 4.40 15.91 14.29
C GLN A 18 4.80 16.16 12.82
N ASN A 19 4.01 16.94 12.06
CA ASN A 19 4.16 17.11 10.62
C ASN A 19 4.19 15.76 9.87
N LEU A 20 3.30 14.85 10.27
CA LEU A 20 3.15 13.51 9.73
C LEU A 20 1.74 13.32 9.15
N TRP A 21 1.54 12.21 8.42
CA TRP A 21 0.28 11.89 7.78
C TRP A 21 -0.42 10.74 8.50
N ILE A 22 -1.71 10.58 8.23
CA ILE A 22 -2.53 9.54 8.82
C ILE A 22 -2.73 8.43 7.80
N TYR A 23 -2.34 7.21 8.16
CA TYR A 23 -2.45 6.03 7.32
C TYR A 23 -3.52 5.08 7.85
N ASP A 24 -4.49 4.74 7.00
CA ASP A 24 -5.49 3.71 7.25
C ASP A 24 -4.93 2.34 6.86
N LYS A 25 -4.64 1.50 7.87
CA LYS A 25 -4.12 0.14 7.67
C LYS A 25 -5.14 -0.81 7.01
N ASN A 26 -6.43 -0.57 7.16
CA ASN A 26 -7.47 -1.45 6.61
C ASN A 26 -7.68 -1.18 5.12
N ARG A 27 -7.65 0.10 4.73
CA ARG A 27 -7.87 0.53 3.34
C ARG A 27 -6.58 0.73 2.57
N HIS A 28 -5.44 0.72 3.25
CA HIS A 28 -4.13 1.10 2.72
C HIS A 28 -4.10 2.49 2.09
N VAL A 29 -4.87 3.44 2.65
CA VAL A 29 -5.00 4.81 2.16
C VAL A 29 -4.26 5.78 3.08
N TRP A 30 -3.62 6.76 2.47
CA TRP A 30 -2.99 7.88 3.17
C TRP A 30 -3.91 9.10 3.14
N TYR A 31 -3.93 9.84 4.24
CA TYR A 31 -4.61 11.11 4.38
C TYR A 31 -3.63 12.14 4.90
N THR A 32 -3.64 13.34 4.33
CA THR A 32 -3.09 14.49 5.06
C THR A 32 -3.93 14.73 6.33
N PRO A 33 -3.39 15.42 7.34
CA PRO A 33 -4.20 15.82 8.49
C PRO A 33 -5.51 16.53 8.06
N GLU A 34 -5.44 17.48 7.13
CA GLU A 34 -6.59 18.25 6.65
C GLU A 34 -7.64 17.37 5.97
N GLU A 35 -7.22 16.46 5.09
CA GLU A 35 -8.11 15.49 4.45
C GLU A 35 -8.82 14.61 5.48
N PHE A 36 -8.06 14.12 6.47
CA PHE A 36 -8.61 13.31 7.55
C PHE A 36 -9.67 14.09 8.34
N LYS A 37 -9.40 15.35 8.69
CA LYS A 37 -10.37 16.20 9.40
C LYS A 37 -11.61 16.50 8.55
N ALA A 38 -11.46 16.73 7.25
CA ALA A 38 -12.60 16.97 6.37
C ALA A 38 -13.53 15.75 6.29
N ILE A 39 -12.97 14.54 6.31
CA ILE A 39 -13.74 13.30 6.16
C ILE A 39 -14.29 12.79 7.51
N TYR A 40 -13.51 12.93 8.59
CA TYR A 40 -13.75 12.28 9.88
C TYR A 40 -13.93 13.25 11.06
N GLY A 41 -13.68 14.54 10.87
CA GLY A 41 -13.81 15.57 11.92
C GLY A 41 -15.23 15.65 12.47
N GLY A 42 -15.35 15.87 13.79
CA GLY A 42 -16.63 15.95 14.49
C GLY A 42 -17.40 14.62 14.59
N LYS A 43 -16.91 13.51 14.00
CA LYS A 43 -17.49 12.19 14.19
C LYS A 43 -17.00 11.62 15.51
N SER A 44 -17.92 11.44 16.46
CA SER A 44 -17.64 10.68 17.68
C SER A 44 -17.50 9.20 17.34
N LYS A 45 -16.29 8.79 16.94
CA LYS A 45 -15.93 7.39 16.80
C LYS A 45 -15.39 6.86 18.13
N HIS A 46 -15.76 5.64 18.47
CA HIS A 46 -15.14 4.96 19.60
C HIS A 46 -13.65 4.68 19.29
N PHE A 47 -12.82 4.63 20.34
CA PHE A 47 -11.38 4.45 20.20
C PHE A 47 -11.00 3.19 19.38
N HIS A 48 -11.73 2.09 19.58
CA HIS A 48 -11.52 0.84 18.83
C HIS A 48 -11.76 0.99 17.32
N GLU A 49 -12.64 1.91 16.91
CA GLU A 49 -12.89 2.20 15.49
C GLU A 49 -11.79 3.02 14.84
N LEU A 50 -10.78 3.47 15.61
CA LEU A 50 -9.67 4.28 15.13
C LEU A 50 -8.32 3.57 15.19
N GLU A 51 -8.24 2.37 15.77
CA GLU A 51 -6.97 1.61 15.94
C GLU A 51 -6.27 1.26 14.62
N HIS A 52 -7.02 1.28 13.51
CA HIS A 52 -6.46 1.06 12.18
C HIS A 52 -5.82 2.31 11.56
N PHE A 53 -6.11 3.51 12.08
CA PHE A 53 -5.41 4.72 11.69
C PHE A 53 -4.10 4.85 12.48
N VAL A 54 -3.01 5.13 11.78
CA VAL A 54 -1.69 5.32 12.37
C VAL A 54 -1.03 6.55 11.79
N ILE A 55 -0.39 7.35 12.65
CA ILE A 55 0.39 8.50 12.22
C ILE A 55 1.76 8.01 11.74
N ARG A 56 2.15 8.38 10.53
CA ARG A 56 3.38 7.92 9.88
C ARG A 56 4.00 8.98 8.99
N ASP A 57 5.31 8.87 8.81
CA ASP A 57 6.07 9.69 7.87
C ASP A 57 5.70 9.34 6.41
N PRO A 58 5.11 10.29 5.66
CA PRO A 58 4.76 10.06 4.26
C PRO A 58 6.01 9.80 3.39
N ILE A 59 7.17 10.38 3.72
CA ILE A 59 8.42 10.16 2.99
C ILE A 59 8.93 8.74 3.18
N ALA A 60 8.86 8.21 4.41
CA ALA A 60 9.12 6.80 4.67
C ALA A 60 8.14 5.89 3.91
N GLY A 61 6.87 6.29 3.82
CA GLY A 61 5.84 5.62 3.01
C GLY A 61 6.23 5.51 1.54
N ILE A 62 6.65 6.62 0.91
CA ILE A 62 7.12 6.65 -0.49
C ILE A 62 8.33 5.74 -0.69
N LYS A 63 9.31 5.80 0.22
CA LYS A 63 10.51 4.93 0.14
C LYS A 63 10.14 3.45 0.22
N ALA A 64 9.23 3.08 1.11
CA ALA A 64 8.74 1.71 1.23
C ALA A 64 8.02 1.25 -0.05
N ALA A 65 7.17 2.11 -0.63
CA ALA A 65 6.48 1.80 -1.88
C ALA A 65 7.47 1.58 -3.04
N HIS A 66 8.47 2.45 -3.20
CA HIS A 66 9.51 2.26 -4.22
C HIS A 66 10.31 0.96 -4.03
N LYS A 67 10.62 0.61 -2.78
CA LYS A 67 11.32 -0.64 -2.46
C LYS A 67 10.49 -1.86 -2.85
N GLU A 68 9.19 -1.84 -2.54
CA GLU A 68 8.27 -2.91 -2.90
C GLU A 68 8.09 -3.01 -4.42
N MET A 69 7.92 -1.88 -5.12
CA MET A 69 7.86 -1.85 -6.58
C MET A 69 9.11 -2.49 -7.21
N LYS A 70 10.30 -2.14 -6.72
CA LYS A 70 11.55 -2.72 -7.21
C LYS A 70 11.59 -4.24 -7.01
N LEU A 71 11.18 -4.72 -5.84
CA LEU A 71 11.11 -6.15 -5.54
C LEU A 71 10.14 -6.88 -6.46
N GLN A 72 8.96 -6.30 -6.70
CA GLN A 72 7.97 -6.86 -7.61
C GLN A 72 8.47 -6.88 -9.06
N SER A 73 9.16 -5.82 -9.51
CA SER A 73 9.80 -5.80 -10.83
C SER A 73 10.82 -6.93 -10.99
N THR A 74 11.66 -7.17 -9.99
CA THR A 74 12.63 -8.29 -10.02
C THR A 74 11.91 -9.63 -10.14
N ARG A 75 10.87 -9.87 -9.32
CA ARG A 75 10.08 -11.11 -9.39
C ARG A 75 9.39 -11.31 -10.74
N MET A 76 8.91 -10.21 -11.35
CA MET A 76 8.31 -10.25 -12.68
C MET A 76 9.32 -10.62 -13.76
N GLU A 77 10.56 -10.14 -13.65
CA GLU A 77 11.64 -10.48 -14.58
C GLU A 77 12.00 -11.97 -14.47
N GLU A 78 12.18 -12.49 -13.25
CA GLU A 78 12.42 -13.92 -13.01
C GLU A 78 11.28 -14.79 -13.57
N LEU A 79 10.03 -14.37 -13.40
CA LEU A 79 8.88 -15.08 -13.96
C LEU A 79 8.90 -15.07 -15.49
N ARG A 80 9.28 -13.94 -16.10
CA ARG A 80 9.39 -13.79 -17.55
C ARG A 80 10.46 -14.72 -18.12
N GLU A 81 11.62 -14.80 -17.48
CA GLU A 81 12.70 -15.71 -17.87
C GLU A 81 12.25 -17.18 -17.80
N ARG A 82 11.62 -17.58 -16.69
CA ARG A 82 11.08 -18.94 -16.53
C ARG A 82 10.03 -19.29 -17.59
N LEU A 83 9.14 -18.35 -17.92
CA LEU A 83 8.15 -18.52 -18.97
C LEU A 83 8.81 -18.67 -20.35
N HIS A 84 9.84 -17.88 -20.64
CA HIS A 84 10.60 -17.95 -21.88
C HIS A 84 11.33 -19.29 -22.03
N GLU A 85 12.03 -19.74 -20.99
CA GLU A 85 12.69 -21.05 -21.01
C GLU A 85 11.70 -22.19 -21.20
N PHE A 86 10.56 -22.12 -20.51
CA PHE A 86 9.49 -23.11 -20.64
C PHE A 86 8.91 -23.13 -22.06
N SER A 87 8.63 -21.97 -22.66
CA SER A 87 8.10 -21.91 -24.01
C SER A 87 9.08 -22.50 -25.03
N ILE A 88 10.38 -22.21 -24.91
CA ILE A 88 11.42 -22.84 -25.73
C ILE A 88 11.38 -24.38 -25.59
N LYS A 89 11.27 -24.91 -24.36
CA LYS A 89 11.18 -26.36 -24.14
C LYS A 89 9.94 -26.97 -24.81
N VAL A 90 8.78 -26.31 -24.69
CA VAL A 90 7.54 -26.72 -25.34
C VAL A 90 7.71 -26.74 -26.86
N PHE A 91 8.21 -25.65 -27.46
CA PHE A 91 8.48 -25.59 -28.90
C PHE A 91 9.45 -26.69 -29.35
N LYS A 92 10.55 -26.90 -28.63
CA LYS A 92 11.51 -27.97 -28.95
C LYS A 92 10.92 -29.38 -28.82
N TYR A 93 9.92 -29.60 -27.98
CA TYR A 93 9.31 -30.92 -27.79
C TYR A 93 8.24 -31.20 -28.86
N TYR A 94 7.34 -30.24 -29.09
CA TYR A 94 6.20 -30.42 -29.99
C TYR A 94 6.48 -30.03 -31.44
N TRP A 95 7.46 -29.15 -31.69
CA TRP A 95 7.76 -28.60 -33.02
C TRP A 95 9.08 -29.12 -33.62
N LYS A 96 9.51 -30.32 -33.23
CA LYS A 96 10.45 -31.07 -34.06
C LYS A 96 9.72 -31.49 -35.33
N GLU A 97 10.16 -30.98 -36.48
CA GLU A 97 9.63 -31.35 -37.79
C GLU A 97 9.61 -32.88 -38.01
N PRO A 98 8.71 -33.37 -38.90
CA PRO A 98 8.22 -34.74 -38.89
C PRO A 98 9.32 -35.76 -39.13
N LYS A 99 9.19 -36.93 -38.52
CA LYS A 99 9.85 -38.14 -39.02
C LYS A 99 9.27 -38.45 -40.41
N PHE A 100 9.77 -37.80 -41.45
CA PHE A 100 9.61 -38.27 -42.82
C PHE A 100 10.38 -39.59 -42.91
N LYS A 101 9.64 -40.69 -42.89
CA LYS A 101 10.09 -42.00 -43.32
C LYS A 101 9.82 -42.16 -44.81
#